data_AF-A0A1V4CBU0-F1
#
_entry.id   AF-A0A1V4CBU0-F1
#
_cell.length_a   1.000
_cell.length_b   1.000
_cell.length_c   1.000
_cell.angle_alpha   90.00
_cell.angle_beta   90.00
_cell.angle_gamma   90.00
#
_symmetry.space_group_name_H-M   'P 1'
#
loop_
_entity.id
_entity.type
_entity.pdbx_description
1 polymer ?
#
loop_
_entity_poly.entity_id
_entity_poly.type
_entity_poly.pdbx_seq_one_letter_code
_entity_poly.pdbx_strand_id
1 'polypeptide(L)'
;MALMITAECINCDVCEPECPNQAISMGEDFYQIDPNRCTECVGHFDEPQCVQVCPVECIPVDPAHTENHETLWQKYQRLQAAGQSLASPGPAVLPPSAG
;
A
#
# COMPACT_ATOMS: atom_id res chain seq x y z
N MET A 1 7.08 5.48 -5.03
CA MET A 1 6.44 5.06 -6.28
C MET A 1 5.01 4.75 -5.90
N ALA A 2 4.05 4.88 -6.81
CA ALA A 2 2.77 4.21 -6.59
C ALA A 2 2.87 2.80 -7.17
N LEU A 3 2.12 1.88 -6.59
CA LEU A 3 1.79 0.64 -7.27
C LEU A 3 0.54 0.87 -8.13
N MET A 4 0.35 0.00 -9.12
CA MET A 4 -0.89 -0.08 -9.88
C MET A 4 -1.41 -1.52 -9.88
N ILE A 5 -2.71 -1.70 -10.09
CA ILE A 5 -3.31 -3.02 -10.32
C ILE A 5 -3.55 -3.15 -11.83
N THR A 6 -3.20 -4.29 -12.41
CA THR A 6 -3.40 -4.55 -13.85
C THR A 6 -4.77 -5.19 -14.10
N ALA A 7 -5.15 -5.28 -15.38
CA ALA A 7 -6.36 -5.97 -15.81
C ALA A 7 -6.35 -7.49 -15.56
N GLU A 8 -5.27 -8.06 -15.04
CA GLU A 8 -5.18 -9.47 -14.61
C GLU A 8 -5.84 -9.69 -13.23
N CYS A 9 -6.27 -8.61 -12.57
CA CYS A 9 -7.02 -8.67 -11.32
C CYS A 9 -8.30 -9.52 -11.46
N ILE A 10 -8.52 -10.40 -10.48
CA ILE A 10 -9.65 -11.33 -10.45
C ILE A 10 -10.76 -10.90 -9.48
N ASN A 11 -10.73 -9.67 -8.96
CA ASN A 11 -11.72 -9.11 -8.04
C ASN A 11 -11.98 -10.01 -6.80
N CYS A 12 -10.90 -10.43 -6.12
CA CYS A 12 -10.98 -11.33 -4.97
C CYS A 12 -11.07 -10.62 -3.60
N ASP A 13 -11.19 -9.29 -3.58
CA ASP A 13 -11.40 -8.43 -2.41
C ASP A 13 -10.30 -8.41 -1.32
N VAL A 14 -9.28 -9.26 -1.41
CA VAL A 14 -8.28 -9.43 -0.35
C VAL A 14 -7.32 -8.26 -0.18
N CYS A 15 -7.07 -7.44 -1.21
CA CYS A 15 -6.05 -6.39 -1.14
C CYS A 15 -6.55 -5.06 -0.58
N GLU A 16 -7.85 -4.76 -0.71
CA GLU A 16 -8.49 -3.55 -0.20
C GLU A 16 -8.34 -3.35 1.31
N PRO A 17 -8.67 -4.34 2.17
CA PRO A 17 -8.57 -4.17 3.63
C PRO A 17 -7.13 -4.07 4.13
N GLU A 18 -6.16 -4.56 3.36
CA GLU A 18 -4.75 -4.58 3.75
C GLU A 18 -4.04 -3.24 3.50
N CYS A 19 -4.65 -2.32 2.75
CA CYS A 19 -4.04 -1.03 2.46
C CYS A 19 -4.19 -0.07 3.66
N PRO A 20 -3.09 0.30 4.36
CA PRO A 20 -3.18 1.15 5.56
C PRO A 20 -3.69 2.56 5.25
N ASN A 21 -3.48 3.03 4.03
CA ASN A 21 -3.90 4.36 3.57
C ASN A 21 -5.23 4.34 2.81
N GLN A 22 -5.93 3.20 2.77
CA GLN A 22 -7.16 2.98 1.97
C GLN A 22 -7.01 3.52 0.53
N ALA A 23 -5.85 3.27 -0.08
CA ALA A 23 -5.55 3.69 -1.44
C ALA A 23 -6.20 2.77 -2.48
N ILE A 24 -6.68 1.60 -2.07
CA ILE A 24 -7.23 0.58 -2.95
C ILE A 24 -8.76 0.61 -2.86
N SER A 25 -9.44 0.56 -4.00
CA SER A 25 -10.91 0.48 -4.07
C SER A 25 -11.37 -0.17 -5.37
N MET A 26 -12.59 -0.70 -5.40
CA MET A 26 -13.17 -1.29 -6.61
C MET A 26 -13.39 -0.21 -7.67
N GLY A 27 -12.81 -0.39 -8.86
CA GLY A 27 -13.03 0.45 -10.04
C GLY A 27 -14.22 -0.05 -10.88
N GLU A 28 -14.27 0.38 -12.14
CA GLU A 28 -15.32 -0.05 -13.09
C GLU A 28 -15.21 -1.55 -13.43
N ASP A 29 -13.99 -2.01 -13.74
CA ASP A 29 -13.73 -3.40 -14.16
C ASP A 29 -12.95 -4.22 -13.12
N PHE A 30 -11.96 -3.57 -12.50
CA PHE A 30 -11.06 -4.17 -11.53
C PHE A 30 -10.66 -3.18 -10.43
N TYR A 31 -10.08 -3.68 -9.35
CA TYR A 31 -9.54 -2.86 -8.26
C TYR A 31 -8.52 -1.83 -8.75
N GLN A 32 -8.57 -0.60 -8.23
CA GLN A 32 -7.66 0.48 -8.60
C GLN A 32 -6.94 1.04 -7.38
N ILE A 33 -5.72 1.57 -7.61
CA ILE A 33 -4.90 2.22 -6.58
C ILE A 33 -4.89 3.73 -6.85
N ASP A 34 -5.26 4.54 -5.85
CA ASP A 34 -5.06 5.99 -5.86
C ASP A 34 -3.57 6.30 -5.58
N PRO A 35 -2.80 6.79 -6.57
CA PRO A 35 -1.38 7.07 -6.42
C PRO A 35 -1.09 8.18 -5.39
N ASN A 36 -2.07 9.03 -5.08
CA ASN A 36 -1.91 10.09 -4.08
C ASN A 36 -1.93 9.56 -2.64
N ARG A 37 -2.42 8.33 -2.45
CA ARG A 37 -2.55 7.65 -1.15
C ARG A 37 -1.62 6.45 -1.03
N CYS A 38 -1.17 5.87 -2.14
CA CYS A 38 -0.22 4.77 -2.13
C CYS A 38 1.16 5.26 -1.65
N THR A 39 1.65 4.68 -0.54
CA THR A 39 3.00 4.93 -0.02
C THR A 39 3.94 3.75 -0.22
N GLU A 40 3.54 2.73 -0.99
CA GLU A 40 4.20 1.40 -1.00
C GLU A 40 4.34 0.80 0.41
N CYS A 41 3.40 1.13 1.29
CA CYS A 41 3.45 0.81 2.72
C CYS A 41 4.61 1.44 3.51
N VAL A 42 5.45 2.29 2.91
CA VAL A 42 6.44 3.10 3.63
C VAL A 42 5.73 3.88 4.74
N GLY A 43 6.28 3.79 5.96
CA GLY A 43 5.69 4.35 7.17
C GLY A 43 4.86 3.37 8.00
N HIS A 44 4.51 2.20 7.45
CA HIS A 44 3.70 1.18 8.13
C HIS A 44 4.38 -0.19 8.16
N PHE A 45 4.93 -0.63 7.03
CA PHE A 45 5.51 -1.97 6.84
C PHE A 45 6.75 -1.90 5.95
N ASP A 46 7.60 -2.93 6.01
CA ASP A 46 8.80 -3.04 5.17
C ASP A 46 8.47 -3.43 3.71
N GLU A 47 7.32 -4.10 3.51
CA GLU A 47 6.87 -4.58 2.21
C GLU A 47 5.41 -4.16 1.91
N PRO A 48 5.03 -3.99 0.63
CA PRO A 48 3.66 -3.67 0.26
C PRO A 48 2.68 -4.81 0.58
N GLN A 49 1.78 -4.61 1.53
CA GLN A 49 0.87 -5.65 2.01
C GLN A 49 -0.07 -6.16 0.90
N CYS A 50 -0.56 -5.27 0.04
CA CYS A 50 -1.41 -5.64 -1.11
C CYS A 50 -0.73 -6.62 -2.07
N VAL A 51 0.59 -6.51 -2.27
CA VAL A 51 1.38 -7.43 -3.11
C VAL A 51 1.47 -8.80 -2.44
N GLN A 52 1.69 -8.85 -1.13
CA GLN A 52 1.81 -10.09 -0.36
C GLN A 52 0.54 -10.95 -0.38
N VAL A 53 -0.64 -10.32 -0.49
CA VAL A 53 -1.93 -11.02 -0.47
C VAL A 53 -2.52 -11.27 -1.87
N CYS A 54 -1.94 -10.69 -2.93
CA CYS A 54 -2.50 -10.81 -4.28
C CYS A 54 -2.27 -12.24 -4.83
N PRO A 55 -3.32 -13.05 -5.08
CA PRO A 55 -3.15 -14.44 -5.51
C PRO A 55 -2.70 -14.61 -6.96
N VAL A 56 -2.70 -13.53 -7.75
CA VAL A 56 -2.36 -13.52 -9.19
C VAL A 56 -1.23 -12.55 -9.51
N GLU A 57 -0.54 -12.02 -8.50
CA GLU A 57 0.66 -11.18 -8.64
C GLU A 57 0.49 -9.98 -9.61
N CYS A 58 -0.73 -9.42 -9.69
CA CYS A 58 -1.10 -8.39 -10.67
C CYS A 58 -0.88 -6.95 -10.19
N ILE A 59 0.05 -6.71 -9.26
CA ILE A 59 0.27 -5.40 -8.60
C ILE A 59 1.73 -4.91 -8.78
N PRO A 60 2.15 -4.51 -10.00
CA PRO A 60 3.49 -3.99 -10.24
C PRO A 60 3.66 -2.52 -9.81
N VAL A 61 4.89 -2.03 -9.86
CA VAL A 61 5.20 -0.60 -9.78
C VAL A 61 4.55 0.14 -10.94
N ASP A 62 3.92 1.28 -10.66
CA ASP A 62 3.38 2.15 -11.69
C ASP A 62 4.49 3.01 -12.33
N PRO A 63 4.81 2.80 -13.62
CA PRO A 63 5.85 3.58 -14.31
C PRO A 63 5.50 5.07 -14.43
N ALA A 64 4.22 5.46 -14.37
CA ALA A 64 3.80 6.86 -14.40
C ALA A 64 3.98 7.58 -13.06
N HIS A 65 4.15 6.84 -11.97
CA HIS A 65 4.24 7.37 -10.61
C HIS A 65 5.48 6.83 -9.88
N THR A 66 6.65 6.95 -10.48
CA THR A 66 7.91 6.58 -9.80
C THR A 66 8.30 7.65 -8.77
N GLU A 67 8.46 7.27 -7.50
CA GLU A 67 8.89 8.15 -6.41
C GLU A 67 9.92 7.42 -5.54
N ASN A 68 10.88 8.14 -4.97
CA ASN A 68 11.85 7.55 -4.06
C ASN A 68 11.30 7.40 -2.63
N HIS A 69 12.07 6.69 -1.77
CA HIS A 69 11.70 6.45 -0.38
C HIS A 69 11.42 7.75 0.42
N GLU A 70 12.19 8.82 0.20
CA GLU A 70 11.97 10.09 0.90
C GLU A 70 10.63 10.72 0.52
N THR A 71 10.26 10.68 -0.76
CA THR A 71 8.99 11.21 -1.27
C THR A 71 7.80 10.41 -0.72
N LEU A 72 7.94 9.08 -0.64
CA LEU A 72 6.96 8.19 -0.02
C LEU A 72 6.77 8.49 1.47
N TRP A 73 7.87 8.69 2.20
CA TRP A 73 7.84 9.06 3.60
C TRP A 73 7.14 10.41 3.84
N GLN A 74 7.43 11.42 3.01
CA GLN A 74 6.74 12.72 3.06
C GLN A 74 5.25 12.59 2.74
N LYS A 75 4.87 11.72 1.79
CA LYS A 75 3.46 11.41 1.50
C LYS A 75 2.77 10.79 2.72
N TYR A 76 3.39 9.78 3.34
CA TYR A 76 2.91 9.18 4.59
C TYR A 76 2.65 10.24 5.67
N GLN A 77 3.64 11.09 5.96
CA GLN A 77 3.50 12.15 6.97
C GLN A 77 2.32 13.09 6.68
N ARG A 78 2.07 13.44 5.40
CA ARG A 78 0.92 14.26 5.01
C ARG A 78 -0.41 13.55 5.27
N LEU A 79 -0.51 12.25 4.95
CA LEU A 79 -1.74 11.47 5.16
C LEU A 79 -2.06 11.32 6.66
N GLN A 80 -1.03 11.09 7.48
CA GLN A 80 -1.17 11.06 8.94
C GLN A 80 -1.64 12.38 9.52
N ALA A 81 -1.05 13.49 9.07
CA ALA A 81 -1.44 14.82 9.51
C ALA A 81 -2.87 15.20 9.08
N ALA A 82 -3.34 14.65 7.95
CA ALA A 82 -4.69 14.86 7.45
C ALA A 82 -5.77 14.03 8.19
N GLY A 83 -5.40 13.25 9.21
CA GLY A 83 -6.35 12.52 10.04
C GLY A 83 -6.94 11.28 9.39
N GLN A 84 -6.25 10.66 8.42
CA GLN A 84 -6.55 9.27 8.06
C GLN A 84 -6.20 8.38 9.27
N SER A 85 -7.22 8.09 10.08
CA SER A 85 -7.15 7.18 11.22
C SER A 85 -6.85 5.78 10.71
N LEU A 86 -5.57 5.39 10.76
CA LEU A 86 -5.09 4.08 10.33
C LEU A 86 -5.76 2.94 11.12
N ALA A 87 -6.11 1.88 10.41
CA ALA A 87 -6.24 0.56 11.02
C ALA A 87 -4.94 0.24 11.77
N SER A 88 -5.06 -0.17 13.04
CA SER A 88 -3.93 -0.38 13.95
C SER A 88 -2.82 -1.21 13.30
N PRO A 89 -1.54 -0.82 13.42
CA PRO A 89 -0.46 -1.72 13.05
C PRO A 89 -0.57 -2.96 13.92
N GLY A 90 -0.65 -4.13 13.30
CA GLY A 90 -0.38 -5.39 13.98
C GLY A 90 0.97 -5.33 14.69
N PRO A 91 1.23 -6.20 15.68
CA PRO A 91 2.36 -6.05 16.59
C PRO A 91 3.66 -6.01 15.78
N ALA A 92 4.36 -4.88 15.89
CA ALA A 92 5.71 -4.72 15.40
C ALA A 92 6.56 -5.90 15.90
N VAL A 93 7.10 -6.69 14.98
CA VAL A 93 8.13 -7.68 15.31
C VAL A 93 9.32 -6.89 15.84
N LEU A 94 9.53 -6.94 17.16
CA LEU A 94 10.66 -6.30 17.81
C LEU A 94 11.95 -6.94 17.26
N PRO A 95 13.01 -6.15 16.97
CA PRO A 95 14.31 -6.73 16.64
C PRO A 95 14.83 -7.55 17.83
N PRO A 96 15.56 -8.65 17.59
CA PRO A 96 16.05 -9.50 18.66
C PRO A 96 17.00 -8.71 19.57
N SER A 97 16.65 -8.65 20.86
CA SER A 97 17.51 -8.12 21.92
C SER A 97 18.84 -8.86 21.91
N ALA A 98 19.94 -8.13 21.68
CA ALA A 98 21.29 -8.65 21.83
C ALA A 98 21.52 -9.04 23.30
N GLY A 99 21.79 -10.33 23.53
CA GLY A 99 22.31 -10.86 24.79
C GLY A 99 23.83 -10.82 24.86
#